data_AF-A0A812PIH0-F1
#
_entry.id   AF-A0A812PIH0-F1
#
_cell.length_a   1.000
_cell.length_b   1.000
_cell.length_c   1.000
_cell.angle_alpha   90.00
_cell.angle_beta   90.00
_cell.angle_gamma   90.00
#
_symmetry.space_group_name_H-M   'P 1'
#
loop_
_entity.id
_entity.type
_entity.pdbx_description
1 polymer ?
#
loop_
_entity_poly.entity_id
_entity_poly.type
_entity_poly.pdbx_seq_one_letter_code
_entity_poly.pdbx_strand_id
1 'polypeptide(L)'
;MGRLDRSAAVLALRDTKRLMYETLMKENRRLSVAEACGGDVEKEKFFRRSWCVMLAHVRTTHFPEADVRRIVGKNVRDLLGHCRDAGAFVSEAAQRILVNYGRGSLPFVQRLIAEDVPGLMEDLLSESTDSSDETFRRAVQCAVHLNGIVRSLDTLERKQWVSLLVRILHHRPNLTWQKGIIEKLKILWQVDADPWRTFAEAEEQLRDFKKTASLDVQQEIFDLLAIC
;
A
#
# COMPACT_ATOMS: atom_id res chain seq x y z
N MET A 1 33.97 5.27 2.59
CA MET A 1 32.79 5.39 1.70
C MET A 1 33.05 4.58 0.46
N GLY A 2 32.30 3.51 0.23
CA GLY A 2 32.39 2.71 -1.00
C GLY A 2 30.98 2.38 -1.48
N ARG A 3 30.59 2.93 -2.64
CA ARG A 3 29.41 2.41 -3.35
C ARG A 3 29.76 1.01 -3.81
N LEU A 4 28.96 0.02 -3.41
CA LEU A 4 29.05 -1.32 -3.99
C LEU A 4 28.77 -1.21 -5.50
N ASP A 5 29.69 -1.71 -6.31
CA ASP A 5 29.45 -1.96 -7.73
C ASP A 5 28.17 -2.81 -7.89
N ARG A 6 27.45 -2.61 -8.99
CA ARG A 6 26.18 -3.25 -9.32
C ARG A 6 26.27 -4.78 -9.22
N SER A 7 27.40 -5.37 -9.61
CA SER A 7 27.66 -6.81 -9.53
C SER A 7 27.79 -7.27 -8.07
N ALA A 8 28.51 -6.50 -7.25
CA ALA A 8 28.66 -6.76 -5.82
C ALA A 8 27.34 -6.56 -5.06
N ALA A 9 26.51 -5.59 -5.46
CA ALA A 9 25.18 -5.38 -4.90
C ALA A 9 24.21 -6.53 -5.21
N VAL A 10 24.28 -7.12 -6.41
CA VAL A 10 23.48 -8.29 -6.80
C VAL A 10 23.90 -9.54 -6.02
N LEU A 11 25.21 -9.77 -5.85
CA LEU A 11 25.72 -10.86 -5.02
C LEU A 11 25.37 -10.67 -3.55
N ALA A 12 25.52 -9.45 -3.03
CA ALA A 12 25.08 -9.10 -1.68
C ALA A 12 23.57 -9.31 -1.49
N LEU A 13 22.74 -9.00 -2.49
CA LEU A 13 21.29 -9.26 -2.46
C LEU A 13 20.99 -10.76 -2.42
N ARG A 14 21.70 -11.58 -3.20
CA ARG A 14 21.57 -13.05 -3.21
C ARG A 14 21.99 -13.65 -1.86
N ASP A 15 23.16 -13.27 -1.34
CA ASP A 15 23.68 -13.77 -0.07
C ASP A 15 22.82 -13.31 1.11
N THR A 16 22.33 -12.07 1.08
CA THR A 16 21.39 -11.56 2.09
C THR A 16 20.08 -12.32 2.04
N LYS A 17 19.53 -12.59 0.85
CA LYS A 17 18.30 -13.38 0.71
C LYS A 17 18.48 -14.81 1.22
N ARG A 18 19.64 -15.43 1.00
CA ARG A 18 20.00 -16.76 1.54
C ARG A 18 20.11 -16.71 3.08
N LEU A 19 20.91 -15.79 3.61
CA LEU A 19 21.09 -15.59 5.05
C LEU A 19 19.76 -15.29 5.75
N MET A 20 18.91 -14.48 5.13
CA MET A 20 17.57 -14.18 5.61
C MET A 20 16.67 -15.42 5.59
N TYR A 21 16.69 -16.24 4.54
CA TYR A 21 15.91 -17.47 4.50
C TYR A 21 16.37 -18.47 5.57
N GLU A 22 17.68 -18.60 5.76
CA GLU A 22 18.29 -19.48 6.78
C GLU A 22 17.96 -19.00 8.20
N THR A 23 18.09 -17.69 8.46
CA THR A 23 17.85 -17.08 9.78
C THR A 23 16.37 -16.88 10.11
N LEU A 24 15.51 -16.59 9.12
CA LEU A 24 14.10 -16.25 9.33
C LEU A 24 13.14 -17.42 9.15
N MET A 25 13.49 -18.40 8.29
CA MET A 25 12.55 -19.46 7.88
C MET A 25 12.96 -20.86 8.30
N LYS A 26 14.25 -21.12 8.58
CA LYS A 26 14.74 -22.48 8.83
C LYS A 26 15.26 -22.72 10.24
N GLU A 27 16.04 -21.81 10.79
CA GLU A 27 16.68 -22.05 12.08
C GLU A 27 16.26 -21.01 13.10
N ASN A 28 15.61 -21.50 14.16
CA ASN A 28 15.20 -20.80 15.37
C ASN A 28 16.44 -20.32 16.19
N ARG A 29 17.46 -19.76 15.53
CA ARG A 29 18.70 -19.30 16.15
C ARG A 29 18.54 -17.85 16.57
N ARG A 30 18.79 -17.61 17.85
CA ARG A 30 18.92 -16.28 18.48
C ARG A 30 20.20 -15.56 18.05
N LEU A 31 20.53 -15.53 16.77
CA LEU A 31 21.66 -14.73 16.28
C LEU A 31 21.19 -13.28 16.15
N SER A 32 21.97 -12.35 16.70
CA SER A 32 21.76 -10.93 16.43
C SER A 32 22.09 -10.62 14.97
N VAL A 33 21.50 -9.54 14.44
CA VAL A 33 21.76 -9.09 13.05
C VAL A 33 23.25 -8.85 12.81
N ALA A 34 23.97 -8.33 13.80
CA ALA A 34 25.40 -8.06 13.72
C ALA A 34 26.22 -9.36 13.60
N GLU A 35 25.87 -10.40 14.36
CA GLU A 35 26.51 -11.71 14.28
C GLU A 35 26.23 -12.40 12.95
N ALA A 36 24.98 -12.34 12.47
CA ALA A 36 24.60 -12.90 11.16
C ALA A 36 25.35 -12.22 9.99
N CYS A 37 25.67 -10.94 10.12
CA CYS A 37 26.40 -10.17 9.11
C CYS A 37 27.93 -10.18 9.30
N GLY A 38 28.46 -10.88 10.32
CA GLY A 38 29.89 -10.91 10.62
C GLY A 38 30.48 -9.55 11.00
N GLY A 39 29.69 -8.65 11.59
CA GLY A 39 30.12 -7.29 11.97
C GLY A 39 30.30 -6.32 10.80
N ASP A 40 29.94 -6.70 9.57
CA ASP A 40 30.01 -5.82 8.40
C ASP A 40 28.83 -4.83 8.40
N VAL A 41 29.13 -3.55 8.60
CA VAL A 41 28.14 -2.46 8.75
C VAL A 41 27.30 -2.27 7.49
N GLU A 42 27.86 -2.43 6.29
CA GLU A 42 27.11 -2.24 5.03
C GLU A 42 26.23 -3.46 4.74
N LYS A 43 26.71 -4.68 5.02
CA LYS A 43 25.87 -5.88 4.98
C LYS A 43 24.76 -5.82 6.03
N GLU A 44 25.04 -5.33 7.22
CA GLU A 44 24.04 -5.14 8.27
C GLU A 44 22.98 -4.11 7.84
N LYS A 45 23.39 -2.98 7.26
CA LYS A 45 22.46 -1.97 6.73
C LYS A 45 21.58 -2.53 5.62
N PHE A 46 22.16 -3.29 4.71
CA PHE A 46 21.46 -3.93 3.61
C PHE A 46 20.54 -5.07 4.07
N PHE A 47 21.01 -5.87 5.03
CA PHE A 47 20.23 -6.92 5.70
C PHE A 47 19.03 -6.30 6.41
N ARG A 48 19.22 -5.26 7.23
CA ARG A 48 18.12 -4.55 7.90
C ARG A 48 17.09 -4.06 6.90
N ARG A 49 17.50 -3.42 5.80
CA ARG A 49 16.57 -2.95 4.73
C ARG A 49 15.79 -4.09 4.09
N SER A 50 16.47 -5.16 3.69
CA SER A 50 15.84 -6.34 3.07
C SER A 50 14.92 -7.07 4.06
N TRP A 51 15.33 -7.12 5.32
CA TRP A 51 14.58 -7.68 6.45
C TRP A 51 13.31 -6.93 6.77
N CYS A 52 13.34 -5.60 6.73
CA CYS A 52 12.12 -4.80 6.89
C CYS A 52 11.10 -5.11 5.81
N VAL A 53 11.55 -5.18 4.55
CA VAL A 53 10.67 -5.53 3.43
C VAL A 53 10.12 -6.93 3.60
N MET A 54 10.91 -7.93 4.00
CA MET A 54 10.39 -9.29 4.21
C MET A 54 9.45 -9.42 5.40
N LEU A 55 9.78 -8.82 6.56
CA LEU A 55 8.89 -8.84 7.72
C LEU A 55 7.57 -8.13 7.45
N ALA A 56 7.55 -7.20 6.50
CA ALA A 56 6.31 -6.60 6.05
C ALA A 56 5.40 -7.55 5.26
N HIS A 57 5.87 -8.72 4.81
CA HIS A 57 5.04 -9.69 4.08
C HIS A 57 4.63 -10.90 4.93
N VAL A 58 5.01 -10.93 6.21
CA VAL A 58 4.62 -12.02 7.10
C VAL A 58 3.45 -11.61 7.97
N ARG A 59 2.49 -12.52 8.15
CA ARG A 59 1.32 -12.31 9.03
C ARG A 59 1.64 -12.55 10.49
N THR A 60 2.73 -13.27 10.76
CA THR A 60 3.18 -13.65 12.09
C THR A 60 4.70 -13.59 12.14
N THR A 61 5.24 -13.26 13.30
CA THR A 61 6.67 -13.18 13.54
C THR A 61 7.00 -13.74 14.91
N HIS A 62 8.15 -14.42 15.04
CA HIS A 62 8.67 -14.88 16.31
C HIS A 62 9.53 -13.82 17.01
N PHE A 63 9.79 -12.68 16.35
CA PHE A 63 10.52 -11.56 16.93
C PHE A 63 9.65 -10.76 17.89
N PRO A 64 10.25 -10.14 18.94
CA PRO A 64 9.53 -9.27 19.84
C PRO A 64 8.82 -8.14 19.09
N GLU A 65 7.55 -7.92 19.40
CA GLU A 65 6.73 -6.92 18.70
C GLU A 65 7.33 -5.51 18.77
N ALA A 66 7.94 -5.15 19.91
CA ALA A 66 8.59 -3.86 20.09
C ALA A 66 9.73 -3.62 19.09
N ASP A 67 10.55 -4.63 18.81
CA ASP A 67 11.65 -4.52 17.84
C ASP A 67 11.13 -4.42 16.42
N VAL A 68 10.13 -5.23 16.09
CA VAL A 68 9.50 -5.22 14.76
C VAL A 68 8.81 -3.87 14.50
N ARG A 69 8.06 -3.35 15.48
CA ARG A 69 7.45 -2.01 15.41
C ARG A 69 8.49 -0.91 15.24
N ARG A 70 9.58 -0.94 16.02
CA ARG A 70 10.65 0.06 15.92
C ARG A 70 11.27 0.11 14.53
N ILE A 71 11.47 -1.04 13.91
CA ILE A 71 12.22 -1.18 12.66
C ILE A 71 11.29 -1.03 11.44
N VAL A 72 10.27 -1.87 11.35
CA VAL A 72 9.30 -1.86 10.23
C VAL A 72 8.45 -0.59 10.31
N GLY A 73 7.98 -0.20 11.49
CA GLY A 73 7.14 1.00 11.67
C GLY A 73 7.90 2.31 11.42
N LYS A 74 9.22 2.37 11.66
CA LYS A 74 10.02 3.51 11.22
C LYS A 74 10.09 3.56 9.69
N ASN A 75 10.39 2.44 9.04
CA ASN A 75 10.52 2.41 7.59
C ASN A 75 9.20 2.70 6.86
N VAL A 76 8.07 2.23 7.37
CA VAL A 76 6.75 2.55 6.80
C VAL A 76 6.51 4.06 6.85
N ARG A 77 6.80 4.71 7.98
CA ARG A 77 6.67 6.17 8.12
C ARG A 77 7.62 6.93 7.20
N ASP A 78 8.88 6.49 7.10
CA ASP A 78 9.85 7.10 6.18
C ASP A 78 9.37 6.98 4.72
N LEU A 79 8.82 5.81 4.33
CA LEU A 79 8.23 5.60 3.00
C LEU A 79 7.02 6.50 2.75
N LEU A 80 6.11 6.63 3.72
CA LEU A 80 4.95 7.51 3.64
C LEU A 80 5.36 8.98 3.50
N GLY A 81 6.39 9.41 4.26
CA GLY A 81 7.01 10.73 4.10
C GLY A 81 7.58 10.94 2.69
N HIS A 82 8.30 9.95 2.15
CA HIS A 82 8.79 10.01 0.77
C HIS A 82 7.65 10.00 -0.27
N CYS A 83 6.55 9.33 0.02
CA CYS A 83 5.36 9.37 -0.84
C CYS A 83 4.75 10.77 -0.90
N ARG A 84 4.84 11.57 0.17
CA ARG A 84 4.33 12.94 0.25
C ARG A 84 5.30 13.97 -0.32
N ASP A 85 6.52 14.00 0.21
CA ASP A 85 7.41 15.17 0.12
C ASP A 85 8.59 15.01 -0.85
N ALA A 86 8.82 13.81 -1.38
CA ALA A 86 9.97 13.57 -2.25
C ALA A 86 9.68 13.88 -3.73
N GLY A 87 10.75 14.07 -4.51
CA GLY A 87 10.64 14.21 -5.97
C GLY A 87 10.00 12.97 -6.63
N ALA A 88 9.42 13.16 -7.81
CA ALA A 88 8.55 12.16 -8.49
C ALA A 88 9.13 10.73 -8.52
N PHE A 89 10.41 10.58 -8.90
CA PHE A 89 11.06 9.26 -8.95
C PHE A 89 11.14 8.57 -7.58
N VAL A 90 11.47 9.34 -6.53
CA VAL A 90 11.59 8.80 -5.17
C VAL A 90 10.21 8.48 -4.60
N SER A 91 9.22 9.34 -4.85
CA SER A 91 7.83 9.10 -4.49
C SER A 91 7.31 7.83 -5.15
N GLU A 92 7.50 7.65 -6.45
CA GLU A 92 7.06 6.43 -7.17
C GLU A 92 7.75 5.17 -6.63
N ALA A 93 9.05 5.22 -6.38
CA ALA A 93 9.78 4.09 -5.80
C ALA A 93 9.25 3.76 -4.39
N ALA A 94 8.96 4.77 -3.56
CA ALA A 94 8.41 4.59 -2.23
C ALA A 94 7.00 3.96 -2.29
N GLN A 95 6.14 4.44 -3.20
CA GLN A 95 4.81 3.88 -3.45
C GLN A 95 4.90 2.39 -3.82
N ARG A 96 5.78 2.01 -4.77
CA ARG A 96 5.99 0.61 -5.16
C ARG A 96 6.44 -0.27 -4.00
N ILE A 97 7.28 0.25 -3.11
CA ILE A 97 7.70 -0.48 -1.90
C ILE A 97 6.56 -0.56 -0.90
N LEU A 98 5.72 0.47 -0.76
CA LEU A 98 4.60 0.46 0.18
C LEU A 98 3.53 -0.59 -0.17
N VAL A 99 3.29 -0.86 -1.47
CA VAL A 99 2.39 -1.96 -1.92
C VAL A 99 2.75 -3.29 -1.25
N ASN A 100 4.05 -3.55 -1.16
CA ASN A 100 4.59 -4.77 -0.57
C ASN A 100 4.29 -4.87 0.93
N TYR A 101 4.22 -3.74 1.64
CA TYR A 101 3.84 -3.68 3.05
C TYR A 101 2.33 -3.79 3.28
N GLY A 102 1.49 -3.60 2.27
CA GLY A 102 0.04 -3.82 2.37
C GLY A 102 -0.36 -5.30 2.22
N ARG A 103 0.47 -6.13 1.58
CA ARG A 103 0.10 -7.51 1.22
C ARG A 103 0.52 -8.52 2.29
N GLY A 104 -0.41 -8.84 3.19
CA GLY A 104 -0.21 -9.92 4.18
C GLY A 104 0.69 -9.54 5.35
N SER A 105 0.80 -8.24 5.63
CA SER A 105 1.63 -7.69 6.70
C SER A 105 1.05 -7.91 8.09
N LEU A 106 1.89 -7.62 9.10
CA LEU A 106 1.50 -7.59 10.51
C LEU A 106 0.41 -6.53 10.76
N PRO A 107 -0.52 -6.76 11.70
CA PRO A 107 -1.64 -5.85 11.95
C PRO A 107 -1.24 -4.38 12.19
N PHE A 108 -0.16 -4.13 12.92
CA PHE A 108 0.29 -2.75 13.18
C PHE A 108 0.77 -2.04 11.89
N VAL A 109 1.32 -2.77 10.91
CA VAL A 109 1.73 -2.20 9.62
C VAL A 109 0.50 -1.79 8.82
N GLN A 110 -0.52 -2.66 8.82
CA GLN A 110 -1.80 -2.37 8.17
C GLN A 110 -2.45 -1.14 8.78
N ARG A 111 -2.39 -0.99 10.12
CA ARG A 111 -2.87 0.19 10.82
C ARG A 111 -2.18 1.48 10.36
N LEU A 112 -0.84 1.50 10.31
CA LEU A 112 -0.08 2.66 9.82
C LEU A 112 -0.47 3.05 8.39
N ILE A 113 -0.69 2.06 7.52
CA ILE A 113 -1.12 2.30 6.13
C ILE A 113 -2.56 2.85 6.11
N ALA A 114 -3.46 2.29 6.92
CA ALA A 114 -4.86 2.72 7.02
C ALA A 114 -4.99 4.17 7.52
N GLU A 115 -4.11 4.59 8.43
CA GLU A 115 -4.11 5.94 8.99
C GLU A 115 -3.60 7.00 7.99
N ASP A 116 -2.47 6.72 7.34
CA ASP A 116 -1.75 7.76 6.60
C ASP A 116 -2.12 7.81 5.11
N VAL A 117 -2.43 6.67 4.48
CA VAL A 117 -2.66 6.61 3.02
C VAL A 117 -3.94 7.35 2.58
N PRO A 118 -5.08 7.27 3.29
CA PRO A 118 -6.26 8.05 2.92
C PRO A 118 -6.00 9.56 2.94
N GLY A 119 -5.28 10.07 3.95
CA GLY A 119 -4.90 11.49 4.03
C GLY A 119 -3.99 11.89 2.86
N LEU A 120 -2.95 11.10 2.57
CA LEU A 120 -2.09 11.34 1.40
C LEU A 120 -2.89 11.33 0.08
N MET A 121 -3.84 10.41 -0.06
CA MET A 121 -4.69 10.33 -1.25
C MET A 121 -5.59 11.57 -1.38
N GLU A 122 -6.14 12.07 -0.27
CA GLU A 122 -6.95 13.28 -0.24
C GLU A 122 -6.14 14.53 -0.60
N ASP A 123 -4.93 14.68 -0.06
CA ASP A 123 -4.00 15.76 -0.40
C ASP A 123 -3.71 15.76 -1.90
N LEU A 124 -3.32 14.60 -2.45
CA LEU A 124 -3.01 14.44 -3.87
C LEU A 124 -4.21 14.71 -4.79
N LEU A 125 -5.42 14.29 -4.40
CA LEU A 125 -6.62 14.59 -5.18
C LEU A 125 -6.94 16.08 -5.19
N SER A 126 -6.74 16.75 -4.06
CA SER A 126 -6.95 18.19 -3.92
C SER A 126 -5.91 19.02 -4.67
N GLU A 127 -4.67 18.53 -4.80
CA GLU A 127 -3.65 19.14 -5.66
C GLU A 127 -3.89 18.84 -7.15
N SER A 128 -4.58 17.74 -7.48
CA SER A 128 -4.80 17.31 -8.87
C SER A 128 -5.84 18.13 -9.63
N THR A 129 -6.70 18.88 -8.93
CA THR A 129 -7.63 19.84 -9.56
C THR A 129 -6.92 20.96 -10.32
N ASP A 130 -5.67 21.28 -9.93
CA ASP A 130 -4.86 22.36 -10.53
C ASP A 130 -3.58 21.84 -11.24
N SER A 131 -3.31 20.53 -11.23
CA SER A 131 -1.99 19.97 -11.60
C SER A 131 -2.00 18.80 -12.61
N SER A 132 -0.79 18.42 -13.04
CA SER A 132 -0.51 17.43 -14.08
C SER A 132 -1.07 16.02 -13.81
N ASP A 133 -1.27 15.23 -14.86
CA ASP A 133 -1.71 13.82 -14.83
C ASP A 133 -0.89 12.92 -13.87
N GLU A 134 0.32 13.33 -13.49
CA GLU A 134 1.17 12.62 -12.53
C GLU A 134 0.60 12.59 -11.11
N THR A 135 0.16 13.73 -10.58
CA THR A 135 -0.37 13.84 -9.22
C THR A 135 -1.61 12.98 -9.05
N PHE A 136 -2.49 13.02 -10.04
CA PHE A 136 -3.68 12.18 -10.08
C PHE A 136 -3.31 10.68 -10.13
N ARG A 137 -2.30 10.30 -10.93
CA ARG A 137 -1.83 8.91 -10.98
C ARG A 137 -1.30 8.44 -9.62
N ARG A 138 -0.60 9.30 -8.88
CA ARG A 138 -0.14 9.01 -7.51
C ARG A 138 -1.32 8.80 -6.55
N ALA A 139 -2.40 9.58 -6.67
CA ALA A 139 -3.62 9.34 -5.88
C ALA A 139 -4.25 7.97 -6.19
N VAL A 140 -4.33 7.60 -7.47
CA VAL A 140 -4.81 6.27 -7.88
C VAL A 140 -3.91 5.14 -7.35
N GLN A 141 -2.59 5.34 -7.29
CA GLN A 141 -1.67 4.36 -6.70
C GLN A 141 -1.90 4.17 -5.20
N CYS A 142 -2.28 5.22 -4.46
CA CYS A 142 -2.61 5.10 -3.05
C CYS A 142 -3.75 4.10 -2.79
N ALA A 143 -4.77 4.09 -3.67
CA ALA A 143 -5.86 3.13 -3.62
C ALA A 143 -5.42 1.67 -3.78
N VAL A 144 -4.26 1.40 -4.40
CA VAL A 144 -3.72 0.03 -4.54
C VAL A 144 -3.21 -0.51 -3.20
N HIS A 145 -2.70 0.34 -2.31
CA HIS A 145 -2.21 -0.10 -1.00
C HIS A 145 -3.34 -0.58 -0.10
N LEU A 146 -4.44 0.18 -0.10
CA LEU A 146 -5.60 -0.09 0.74
C LEU A 146 -6.29 -1.41 0.38
N ASN A 147 -6.20 -1.87 -0.88
CA ASN A 147 -6.67 -3.20 -1.29
C ASN A 147 -6.05 -4.34 -0.47
N GLY A 148 -4.76 -4.24 -0.15
CA GLY A 148 -4.06 -5.29 0.59
C GLY A 148 -4.56 -5.45 2.03
N ILE A 149 -5.17 -4.38 2.56
CA ILE A 149 -5.54 -4.26 3.98
C ILE A 149 -7.04 -4.02 4.20
N VAL A 150 -7.87 -4.11 3.16
CA VAL A 150 -9.31 -3.77 3.22
C VAL A 150 -10.07 -4.47 4.36
N ARG A 151 -9.72 -5.72 4.66
CA ARG A 151 -10.35 -6.51 5.74
C ARG A 151 -9.99 -6.01 7.14
N SER A 152 -8.91 -5.25 7.25
CA SER A 152 -8.38 -4.70 8.50
C SER A 152 -8.83 -3.27 8.74
N LEU A 153 -9.45 -2.64 7.74
CA LEU A 153 -10.05 -1.32 7.87
C LEU A 153 -11.33 -1.42 8.70
N ASP A 154 -11.54 -0.45 9.58
CA ASP A 154 -12.83 -0.26 10.24
C ASP A 154 -13.87 0.38 9.29
N THR A 155 -15.11 0.50 9.76
CA THR A 155 -16.21 1.05 8.96
C THR A 155 -15.97 2.49 8.54
N LEU A 156 -15.37 3.33 9.38
CA LEU A 156 -15.12 4.73 9.07
C LEU A 156 -14.04 4.86 7.98
N GLU A 157 -12.99 4.07 8.08
CA GLU A 157 -11.90 4.01 7.10
C GLU A 157 -12.37 3.51 5.75
N ARG A 158 -13.24 2.49 5.74
CA ARG A 158 -13.88 2.01 4.50
C ARG A 158 -14.73 3.10 3.86
N LYS A 159 -15.54 3.82 4.64
CA LYS A 159 -16.35 4.94 4.14
C LYS A 159 -15.49 6.03 3.51
N GLN A 160 -14.41 6.43 4.19
CA GLN A 160 -13.48 7.42 3.68
C GLN A 160 -12.86 6.94 2.35
N TRP A 161 -12.43 5.69 2.29
CA TRP A 161 -11.85 5.14 1.08
C TRP A 161 -12.84 5.05 -0.07
N VAL A 162 -14.08 4.61 0.18
CA VAL A 162 -15.17 4.64 -0.82
C VAL A 162 -15.37 6.05 -1.35
N SER A 163 -15.45 7.06 -0.48
CA SER A 163 -15.59 8.46 -0.88
C SER A 163 -14.45 8.92 -1.80
N LEU A 164 -13.20 8.59 -1.47
CA LEU A 164 -12.03 8.93 -2.29
C LEU A 164 -12.04 8.23 -3.66
N LEU A 165 -12.49 6.97 -3.73
CA LEU A 165 -12.62 6.22 -5.00
C LEU A 165 -13.71 6.81 -5.89
N VAL A 166 -14.85 7.21 -5.31
CA VAL A 166 -15.93 7.86 -6.05
C VAL A 166 -15.50 9.24 -6.56
N ARG A 167 -14.79 10.02 -5.74
CA ARG A 167 -14.17 11.29 -6.17
C ARG A 167 -13.24 11.09 -7.37
N ILE A 168 -12.43 10.02 -7.38
CA ILE A 168 -11.57 9.68 -8.54
C ILE A 168 -12.38 9.46 -9.82
N LEU A 169 -13.51 8.75 -9.74
CA LEU A 169 -14.37 8.49 -10.90
C LEU A 169 -14.96 9.78 -11.47
N HIS A 170 -15.47 10.66 -10.61
CA HIS A 170 -16.06 11.93 -11.00
C HIS A 170 -15.03 12.93 -11.53
N HIS A 171 -13.83 12.95 -10.96
CA HIS A 171 -12.80 13.92 -11.35
C HIS A 171 -12.34 13.75 -12.80
N ARG A 172 -12.29 12.51 -13.30
CA ARG A 172 -11.79 12.19 -14.64
C ARG A 172 -12.65 11.07 -15.27
N PRO A 173 -13.79 11.43 -15.90
CA PRO A 173 -14.80 10.48 -16.37
C PRO A 173 -14.39 9.67 -17.62
N ASN A 174 -13.19 9.86 -18.17
CA ASN A 174 -12.69 9.14 -19.35
C ASN A 174 -11.37 8.38 -19.10
N LEU A 175 -11.06 8.03 -17.83
CA LEU A 175 -9.84 7.29 -17.54
C LEU A 175 -9.92 5.85 -18.03
N THR A 176 -8.82 5.37 -18.61
CA THR A 176 -8.65 3.97 -19.01
C THR A 176 -8.71 3.00 -17.82
N TRP A 177 -8.53 3.48 -16.59
CA TRP A 177 -8.46 2.65 -15.37
C TRP A 177 -9.74 2.65 -14.53
N GLN A 178 -10.86 3.18 -15.02
CA GLN A 178 -12.13 3.23 -14.26
C GLN A 178 -12.61 1.87 -13.80
N LYS A 179 -12.49 0.84 -14.65
CA LYS A 179 -12.81 -0.55 -14.27
C LYS A 179 -12.01 -0.98 -13.04
N GLY A 180 -10.72 -0.65 -12.99
CA GLY A 180 -9.85 -0.95 -11.85
C GLY A 180 -10.17 -0.15 -10.58
N ILE A 181 -10.93 0.95 -10.66
CA ILE A 181 -11.47 1.67 -9.50
C ILE A 181 -12.78 1.02 -9.04
N ILE A 182 -13.66 0.67 -9.99
CA ILE A 182 -14.92 -0.03 -9.70
C ILE A 182 -14.66 -1.40 -9.09
N GLU A 183 -13.65 -2.14 -9.54
CA GLU A 183 -13.21 -3.39 -8.89
C GLU A 183 -12.86 -3.21 -7.41
N LYS A 184 -12.29 -2.07 -7.03
CA LYS A 184 -11.96 -1.77 -5.61
C LYS A 184 -13.22 -1.48 -4.82
N LEU A 185 -14.15 -0.73 -5.40
CA LEU A 185 -15.48 -0.52 -4.81
C LEU A 185 -16.20 -1.86 -4.61
N LYS A 186 -16.14 -2.78 -5.59
CA LYS A 186 -16.73 -4.13 -5.45
C LYS A 186 -16.14 -4.90 -4.26
N ILE A 187 -14.82 -4.83 -4.06
CA ILE A 187 -14.17 -5.44 -2.90
C ILE A 187 -14.68 -4.83 -1.58
N LEU A 188 -14.87 -3.51 -1.53
CA LEU A 188 -15.38 -2.81 -0.34
C LEU A 188 -16.83 -3.21 -0.03
N TRP A 189 -17.69 -3.30 -1.04
CA TRP A 189 -19.07 -3.78 -0.89
C TRP A 189 -19.11 -5.21 -0.32
N GLN A 190 -18.25 -6.10 -0.81
CA GLN A 190 -18.19 -7.50 -0.36
C GLN A 190 -17.66 -7.69 1.07
N VAL A 191 -16.88 -6.75 1.58
CA VAL A 191 -16.24 -6.85 2.91
C VAL A 191 -17.07 -6.16 4.01
N ASP A 192 -18.00 -5.29 3.63
CA ASP A 192 -18.91 -4.66 4.58
C ASP A 192 -20.09 -5.58 4.93
N ALA A 193 -20.60 -5.49 6.16
CA ALA A 193 -21.69 -6.35 6.61
C ALA A 193 -23.06 -5.84 6.12
N ASP A 194 -23.18 -4.54 5.86
CA ASP A 194 -24.39 -3.89 5.36
C ASP A 194 -23.98 -2.73 4.43
N PRO A 195 -23.43 -3.05 3.23
CA PRO A 195 -22.85 -2.04 2.34
C PRO A 195 -23.87 -1.00 1.88
N TRP A 196 -25.15 -1.37 1.78
CA TRP A 196 -26.24 -0.46 1.38
C TRP A 196 -26.43 0.68 2.38
N ARG A 197 -26.39 0.36 3.67
CA ARG A 197 -26.47 1.38 4.71
C ARG A 197 -25.15 2.11 4.88
N THR A 198 -24.02 1.40 4.82
CA THR A 198 -22.70 1.97 5.05
C THR A 198 -22.31 2.95 3.93
N PHE A 199 -22.63 2.64 2.66
CA PHE A 199 -22.17 3.39 1.50
C PHE A 199 -23.29 4.10 0.72
N ALA A 200 -24.44 4.37 1.36
CA ALA A 200 -25.61 4.99 0.71
C ALA A 200 -25.30 6.27 -0.09
N GLU A 201 -24.47 7.16 0.46
CA GLU A 201 -24.07 8.40 -0.25
C GLU A 201 -23.25 8.09 -1.51
N ALA A 202 -22.31 7.14 -1.40
CA ALA A 202 -21.49 6.72 -2.53
C ALA A 202 -22.31 6.01 -3.60
N GLU A 203 -23.33 5.25 -3.21
CA GLU A 203 -24.29 4.64 -4.13
C GLU A 203 -25.00 5.72 -4.96
N GLU A 204 -25.52 6.78 -4.32
CA GLU A 204 -26.18 7.89 -5.02
C GLU A 204 -25.23 8.55 -6.03
N GLN A 205 -24.01 8.87 -5.58
CA GLN A 205 -22.98 9.46 -6.45
C GLN A 205 -22.58 8.54 -7.61
N LEU A 206 -22.57 7.22 -7.42
CA LEU A 206 -22.29 6.24 -8.48
C LEU A 206 -23.45 6.15 -9.48
N ARG A 207 -24.70 6.24 -9.02
CA ARG A 207 -25.89 6.28 -9.89
C ARG A 207 -25.88 7.52 -10.79
N ASP A 208 -25.41 8.64 -10.26
CA ASP A 208 -25.24 9.86 -11.06
C ASP A 208 -24.09 9.75 -12.05
N PHE A 209 -22.92 9.30 -11.60
CA PHE A 209 -21.76 9.06 -12.48
C PHE A 209 -22.10 8.11 -13.64
N LYS A 210 -22.87 7.05 -13.37
CA LYS A 210 -23.33 6.09 -14.37
C LYS A 210 -24.00 6.76 -15.57
N LYS A 211 -24.77 7.84 -15.37
CA LYS A 211 -25.50 8.52 -16.45
C LYS A 211 -24.57 9.12 -17.51
N THR A 212 -23.33 9.45 -17.13
CA THR A 212 -22.34 10.09 -17.99
C THR A 212 -21.20 9.15 -18.40
N ALA A 213 -21.15 7.93 -17.86
CA ALA A 213 -20.10 6.96 -18.13
C ALA A 213 -20.30 6.23 -19.48
N SER A 214 -19.23 5.61 -19.99
CA SER A 214 -19.32 4.73 -21.17
C SER A 214 -20.13 3.46 -20.85
N LEU A 215 -20.72 2.82 -21.86
CA LEU A 215 -21.58 1.63 -21.69
C LEU A 215 -20.90 0.51 -20.89
N ASP A 216 -19.63 0.24 -21.18
CA ASP A 216 -18.80 -0.72 -20.44
C ASP A 216 -18.74 -0.40 -18.94
N VAL A 217 -18.50 0.87 -18.60
CA VAL A 217 -18.38 1.33 -17.22
C VAL A 217 -19.76 1.36 -16.54
N GLN A 218 -20.81 1.68 -17.29
CA GLN A 218 -22.19 1.59 -16.80
C GLN A 218 -22.56 0.18 -16.36
N GLN A 219 -22.12 -0.83 -17.13
CA GLN A 219 -22.33 -2.23 -16.77
C GLN A 219 -21.58 -2.59 -15.49
N GLU A 220 -20.32 -2.19 -15.36
CA GLU A 220 -19.53 -2.43 -14.16
C GLU A 220 -20.15 -1.81 -12.89
N ILE A 221 -20.70 -0.59 -13.00
CA ILE A 221 -21.42 0.08 -11.91
C ILE A 221 -22.74 -0.64 -11.61
N PHE A 222 -23.47 -1.09 -12.63
CA PHE A 222 -24.68 -1.87 -12.43
C PHE A 222 -24.39 -3.15 -11.65
N ASP A 223 -23.34 -3.88 -12.03
CA ASP A 223 -22.92 -5.10 -11.35
C ASP A 223 -22.47 -4.84 -9.90
N LEU A 224 -21.75 -3.73 -9.65
CA LEU A 224 -21.39 -3.30 -8.30
C LEU A 224 -22.66 -3.07 -7.45
N LEU A 225 -23.61 -2.32 -7.98
CA LEU A 225 -24.89 -2.01 -7.33
C LEU A 225 -25.89 -3.19 -7.37
N ALA A 226 -25.41 -4.40 -7.67
CA ALA A 226 -26.18 -5.63 -7.53
C ALA A 226 -25.55 -6.59 -6.51
N ILE A 227 -24.41 -6.25 -5.91
CA ILE A 227 -23.76 -7.06 -4.88
C ILE A 227 -24.61 -7.03 -3.60
N CYS A 228 -25.19 -8.18 -3.25
CA CYS A 228 -25.93 -8.40 -2.01
C CYS A 228 -25.01 -8.68 -0.84
#